data_AF-A0AA86RDZ5-F1
#
_entry.id   AF-A0AA86RDZ5-F1
#
_cell.length_a   1.000
_cell.length_b   1.000
_cell.length_c   1.000
_cell.angle_alpha   90.00
_cell.angle_beta   90.00
_cell.angle_gamma   90.00
#
_symmetry.space_group_name_H-M   'P 1'
#
loop_
_entity.id
_entity.type
_entity.pdbx_description
1 polymer ?
#
loop_
_entity_poly.entity_id
_entity_poly.type
_entity_poly.pdbx_seq_one_letter_code
_entity_poly.pdbx_strand_id
1 'polypeptide(L)'
;MNSQLYQIALLLQIGDIQAEITKIKQEITLRRTRTDHLQTNSKRSRWSQHDDQQLVTQVKLLGIHNYQEISQKIPNKTASQVYFRLRYLKGVFLQEKEVYQNKTDLKWFGEFGVNK
;
A
#
# COMPACT_ATOMS: atom_id res chain seq x y z
N MET A 1 -12.66 -51.67 -20.08
CA MET A 1 -12.87 -50.27 -20.54
C MET A 1 -13.19 -49.44 -19.30
N ASN A 2 -12.62 -48.23 -19.16
CA ASN A 2 -13.13 -47.09 -18.35
C ASN A 2 -12.09 -46.35 -17.48
N SER A 3 -10.84 -46.80 -17.35
CA SER A 3 -9.83 -46.02 -16.61
C SER A 3 -9.35 -44.78 -17.39
N GLN A 4 -9.02 -44.93 -18.68
CA GLN A 4 -8.56 -43.80 -19.51
C GLN A 4 -9.66 -42.75 -19.77
N LEU A 5 -10.92 -43.17 -19.92
CA LEU A 5 -12.04 -42.24 -20.11
C LEU A 5 -12.30 -41.38 -18.85
N TYR A 6 -12.14 -41.97 -17.66
CA TYR A 6 -12.23 -41.23 -16.39
C TYR A 6 -11.10 -40.21 -16.23
N GLN A 7 -9.87 -40.59 -16.60
CA GLN A 7 -8.71 -39.68 -16.58
C GLN A 7 -8.90 -38.49 -17.54
N ILE A 8 -9.44 -38.73 -18.73
CA ILE A 8 -9.73 -37.68 -19.70
C ILE A 8 -10.82 -36.73 -19.18
N ALA A 9 -11.90 -37.27 -18.60
CA ALA A 9 -12.96 -36.46 -18.01
C ALA A 9 -12.46 -35.59 -16.84
N LEU A 10 -11.57 -36.14 -15.99
CA LEU A 10 -10.96 -35.40 -14.89
C LEU A 10 -10.07 -34.25 -15.39
N LEU A 11 -9.28 -34.47 -16.43
CA LEU A 11 -8.41 -33.43 -17.01
C LEU A 11 -9.21 -32.27 -17.62
N LEU A 12 -10.34 -32.55 -18.27
CA LEU A 12 -11.24 -31.51 -18.79
C LEU A 12 -11.80 -30.65 -17.66
N GLN A 13 -12.28 -31.28 -16.58
CA GLN A 13 -12.81 -30.58 -15.42
C GLN A 13 -11.75 -29.73 -14.70
N ILE A 14 -10.50 -30.21 -14.62
CA ILE A 14 -9.37 -29.43 -14.08
C ILE A 14 -9.09 -28.20 -14.94
N GLY A 15 -9.19 -28.31 -16.27
CA GLY A 15 -9.03 -27.19 -17.20
C GLY A 15 -10.06 -26.08 -16.96
N ASP A 16 -11.33 -26.45 -16.78
CA ASP A 16 -12.41 -25.49 -16.50
C ASP A 16 -12.20 -24.75 -15.18
N ILE A 17 -11.74 -25.47 -14.14
CA ILE A 17 -11.42 -24.88 -12.83
C ILE A 17 -10.26 -23.87 -12.95
N GLN A 18 -9.22 -24.19 -13.72
CA GLN A 18 -8.08 -23.28 -13.94
C GLN A 18 -8.50 -22.00 -14.66
N ALA A 19 -9.43 -22.09 -15.63
CA ALA A 19 -9.97 -20.93 -16.31
C ALA A 19 -10.75 -20.01 -15.35
N GLU A 20 -11.55 -20.58 -14.44
CA GLU A 20 -12.32 -19.81 -13.46
C GLU A 20 -11.43 -19.15 -12.41
N ILE A 21 -10.38 -19.84 -11.93
CA ILE A 21 -9.36 -19.25 -11.05
C ILE A 21 -8.70 -18.03 -11.70
N THR A 22 -8.46 -18.09 -13.01
CA THR A 22 -7.81 -16.99 -13.76
C THR A 22 -8.72 -15.77 -13.84
N LYS A 23 -10.01 -15.95 -14.11
CA LYS A 23 -11.00 -14.86 -14.08
C LYS A 23 -11.11 -14.23 -12.69
N ILE A 24 -11.16 -15.04 -11.63
CA ILE A 24 -11.22 -14.55 -10.25
C ILE A 24 -9.98 -13.71 -9.91
N LYS A 25 -8.77 -14.15 -10.33
CA LYS A 25 -7.53 -13.38 -10.12
C LYS A 25 -7.56 -12.03 -10.85
N GLN A 26 -8.09 -11.99 -12.08
CA GLN A 26 -8.25 -10.75 -12.85
C GLN A 26 -9.23 -9.82 -12.14
N GLU A 27 -10.40 -10.32 -11.72
CA GLU A 27 -11.42 -9.55 -11.01
C GLU A 27 -10.90 -8.99 -9.67
N ILE A 28 -10.15 -9.77 -8.90
CA ILE A 28 -9.51 -9.31 -7.65
C ILE A 28 -8.51 -8.18 -7.95
N THR A 29 -7.70 -8.33 -9.00
CA THR A 29 -6.73 -7.31 -9.42
C THR A 29 -7.44 -6.02 -9.86
N LEU A 30 -8.52 -6.15 -10.63
CA LEU A 30 -9.35 -5.02 -11.06
C LEU A 30 -10.03 -4.33 -9.88
N ARG A 31 -10.54 -5.07 -8.89
CA ARG A 31 -11.15 -4.49 -7.68
C ARG A 31 -10.15 -3.72 -6.82
N ARG A 32 -8.92 -4.25 -6.65
CA ARG A 32 -7.83 -3.57 -5.92
C ARG A 32 -7.43 -2.27 -6.60
N THR A 33 -7.18 -2.32 -7.91
CA THR A 33 -6.87 -1.10 -8.66
C THR A 33 -8.04 -0.12 -8.62
N ARG A 34 -9.29 -0.59 -8.65
CA ARG A 34 -10.52 0.23 -8.58
C ARG A 34 -10.72 0.99 -7.29
N THR A 35 -10.43 0.39 -6.15
CA THR A 35 -10.42 1.13 -4.89
C THR A 35 -9.34 2.21 -4.88
N ASP A 36 -8.17 1.93 -5.47
CA ASP A 36 -7.07 2.90 -5.49
C ASP A 36 -7.41 4.12 -6.36
N HIS A 37 -7.97 3.93 -7.55
CA HIS A 37 -8.35 5.05 -8.42
C HIS A 37 -9.68 5.74 -8.05
N LEU A 38 -10.53 5.12 -7.24
CA LEU A 38 -11.67 5.84 -6.65
C LEU A 38 -11.23 6.78 -5.51
N GLN A 39 -10.10 6.49 -4.85
CA GLN A 39 -9.49 7.40 -3.88
C GLN A 39 -8.75 8.58 -4.54
N THR A 40 -8.32 8.49 -5.80
CA THR A 40 -7.61 9.58 -6.50
C THR A 40 -8.50 10.75 -6.89
N ASN A 41 -9.82 10.58 -6.88
CA ASN A 41 -10.79 11.68 -7.04
C ASN A 41 -10.99 12.49 -5.76
N SER A 42 -10.33 12.12 -4.66
CA SER A 42 -10.19 13.02 -3.51
C SER A 42 -9.27 14.18 -3.92
N LYS A 43 -9.93 15.23 -4.44
CA LYS A 43 -9.44 16.59 -4.66
C LYS A 43 -8.10 16.80 -3.98
N ARG A 44 -7.03 17.06 -4.75
CA ARG A 44 -5.66 17.43 -4.30
C ARG A 44 -5.71 18.25 -3.00
N SER A 45 -5.80 17.57 -1.86
CA SER A 45 -6.08 18.24 -0.60
C SER A 45 -4.76 18.81 -0.14
N ARG A 46 -4.66 20.13 -0.21
CA ARG A 46 -3.45 20.86 0.18
C ARG A 46 -3.16 20.55 1.65
N TRP A 47 -1.94 20.10 1.94
CA TRP A 47 -1.53 19.81 3.32
C TRP A 47 -1.64 21.08 4.16
N SER A 48 -2.40 21.00 5.25
CA SER A 48 -2.49 22.05 6.26
C SER A 48 -1.47 21.81 7.37
N GLN A 49 -1.15 22.84 8.16
CA GLN A 49 -0.33 22.67 9.35
C GLN A 49 -0.97 21.71 10.37
N HIS A 50 -2.30 21.69 10.44
CA HIS A 50 -3.04 20.74 11.30
C HIS A 50 -2.85 19.30 10.82
N ASP A 51 -2.89 19.07 9.50
CA ASP A 51 -2.65 17.75 8.90
C ASP A 51 -1.23 17.26 9.19
N ASP A 52 -0.25 18.17 9.16
CA ASP A 52 1.15 17.85 9.49
C ASP A 52 1.32 17.47 10.96
N GLN A 53 0.66 18.21 11.87
CA GLN A 53 0.65 17.87 13.29
C GLN A 53 0.05 16.49 13.53
N GLN A 54 -1.12 16.21 12.91
CA GLN A 54 -1.73 14.88 13.01
C GLN A 54 -0.82 13.80 12.43
N LEU A 55 -0.19 14.03 11.28
CA LEU A 55 0.77 13.10 10.68
C LEU A 55 1.91 12.77 11.63
N VAL A 56 2.52 13.78 12.26
CA VAL A 56 3.60 13.56 13.23
C VAL A 56 3.11 12.80 14.46
N THR A 57 1.94 13.15 15.01
CA THR A 57 1.35 12.44 16.16
C THR A 57 1.08 10.97 15.83
N GLN A 58 0.47 10.68 14.68
CA GLN A 58 0.18 9.30 14.27
C GLN A 58 1.45 8.50 13.99
N VAL A 59 2.47 9.10 13.39
CA VAL A 59 3.77 8.45 13.19
C VAL A 59 4.46 8.15 14.52
N LYS A 60 4.35 9.03 15.53
CA LYS A 60 4.86 8.77 16.88
C LYS A 60 4.13 7.62 17.59
N LEU A 61 2.81 7.46 17.34
CA LEU A 61 1.99 6.42 17.96
C LEU A 61 2.12 5.06 17.27
N LEU A 62 2.03 5.03 15.94
CA LEU A 62 1.95 3.81 15.14
C LEU A 62 3.31 3.37 14.59
N GLY A 63 4.30 4.26 14.58
CA GLY A 63 5.59 4.01 13.97
C GLY A 63 5.65 4.39 12.48
N ILE A 64 6.86 4.44 11.95
CA ILE A 64 7.16 5.14 10.70
C ILE A 64 6.74 4.40 9.42
N HIS A 65 6.47 3.09 9.50
CA HIS A 65 6.17 2.26 8.33
C HIS A 65 4.69 1.98 8.13
N ASN A 66 3.84 2.40 9.06
CA ASN A 66 2.41 2.07 9.07
C ASN A 66 1.58 3.10 8.29
N TYR A 67 2.02 3.48 7.08
CA TYR A 67 1.40 4.56 6.29
C TYR A 67 -0.07 4.30 5.94
N GLN A 68 -0.45 3.04 5.73
CA GLN A 68 -1.84 2.65 5.46
C GLN A 68 -2.75 2.99 6.64
N GLU A 69 -2.35 2.59 7.85
CA GLU A 69 -3.10 2.88 9.06
C GLU A 69 -3.12 4.37 9.38
N ILE A 70 -1.98 5.06 9.22
CA ILE A 70 -1.90 6.52 9.39
C ILE A 70 -2.85 7.23 8.42
N SER A 71 -2.93 6.79 7.17
CA SER A 71 -3.82 7.40 6.16
C SER A 71 -5.30 7.26 6.49
N GLN A 72 -5.70 6.20 7.20
CA GLN A 72 -7.07 6.04 7.68
C GLN A 72 -7.41 7.02 8.81
N LYS A 73 -6.40 7.52 9.54
CA LYS A 73 -6.58 8.52 10.61
C LYS A 73 -6.58 9.95 10.09
N ILE A 74 -6.01 10.20 8.90
CA ILE A 74 -5.95 11.54 8.30
C ILE A 74 -6.99 11.61 7.17
N PRO A 75 -8.08 12.36 7.34
CA PRO A 75 -9.16 12.38 6.36
C PRO A 75 -8.65 12.88 5.00
N ASN A 76 -9.13 12.23 3.93
CA ASN A 76 -8.82 12.60 2.54
C ASN A 76 -7.33 12.55 2.16
N LYS A 77 -6.51 11.79 2.90
CA LYS A 77 -5.12 11.53 2.54
C LYS A 77 -4.93 10.03 2.31
N THR A 78 -4.23 9.70 1.24
CA THR A 78 -3.84 8.32 0.90
C THR A 78 -2.50 7.98 1.53
N ALA A 79 -2.22 6.67 1.69
CA ALA A 79 -0.94 6.19 2.22
C ALA A 79 0.27 6.74 1.44
N SER A 80 0.17 6.86 0.12
CA SER A 80 1.21 7.45 -0.72
C SER A 80 1.42 8.94 -0.41
N GLN A 81 0.35 9.72 -0.24
CA GLN A 81 0.44 11.14 0.13
C GLN A 81 1.08 11.32 1.51
N VAL A 82 0.71 10.47 2.47
CA VAL A 82 1.30 10.42 3.82
C VAL A 82 2.80 10.15 3.74
N TYR A 83 3.22 9.15 2.96
CA TYR A 83 4.63 8.82 2.75
C TYR A 83 5.42 10.00 2.17
N PHE A 84 4.94 10.60 1.08
CA PHE A 84 5.63 11.73 0.45
C PHE A 84 5.69 12.96 1.37
N ARG A 85 4.61 13.23 2.11
CA ARG A 85 4.59 14.34 3.06
C ARG A 85 5.55 14.11 4.22
N LEU A 86 5.57 12.91 4.78
CA LEU A 86 6.48 12.57 5.86
C LEU A 86 7.93 12.72 5.42
N ARG A 87 8.27 12.30 4.19
CA ARG A 87 9.59 12.52 3.60
C ARG A 87 9.98 14.01 3.56
N TYR A 88 9.04 14.89 3.22
CA TYR A 88 9.25 16.34 3.24
C TYR A 88 9.42 16.88 4.67
N LEU A 89 8.56 16.47 5.60
CA LEU A 89 8.62 16.91 7.00
C LEU A 89 9.86 16.41 7.75
N LYS A 90 10.43 15.27 7.36
CA LYS A 90 11.66 14.74 7.97
C LYS A 90 12.83 15.72 7.92
N GLY A 91 12.93 16.55 6.87
CA GLY A 91 13.96 17.59 6.78
C GLY A 91 13.74 18.78 7.72
N VAL A 92 12.54 18.93 8.29
CA VAL A 92 12.13 20.14 9.02
C VAL A 92 11.77 19.84 10.49
N PHE A 93 11.26 18.64 10.82
CA PHE A 93 10.65 18.36 12.14
C PHE A 93 11.07 17.06 12.83
N LEU A 94 11.75 16.11 12.16
CA LEU A 94 12.07 14.78 12.74
C LEU A 94 13.57 14.60 12.99
N GLN A 95 14.18 15.52 13.73
CA GLN A 95 15.57 15.39 14.20
C GLN A 95 15.71 14.51 15.45
N GLU A 96 14.62 14.08 16.07
CA GLU A 96 14.68 13.35 17.34
C GLU A 96 14.86 11.84 17.12
N LYS A 97 15.91 11.31 17.76
CA LYS A 97 16.28 9.89 17.83
C LYS A 97 15.18 8.96 18.37
N GLU A 98 14.04 9.50 18.80
CA GLU A 98 12.94 8.77 19.43
C GLU A 98 11.97 8.08 18.45
N VAL A 99 11.88 8.54 17.21
CA VAL A 99 10.90 7.99 16.24
C VAL A 99 11.43 6.71 15.54
N TYR A 100 12.75 6.53 15.51
CA TYR A 100 13.39 5.39 14.87
C TYR A 100 13.80 4.37 15.92
N GLN A 101 12.84 3.56 16.37
CA GLN A 101 13.14 2.51 17.33
C GLN A 101 14.01 1.38 16.73
N ASN A 102 14.09 1.25 15.39
CA ASN A 102 14.89 0.22 14.73
C ASN A 102 15.89 0.76 13.71
N LYS A 103 17.13 0.24 13.77
CA LYS A 103 18.26 0.57 12.87
C LYS A 103 17.95 0.24 11.39
N THR A 104 17.01 -0.65 11.13
CA THR A 104 16.51 -1.03 9.79
C THR A 104 15.73 0.09 9.11
N ASP A 105 15.14 0.99 9.88
CA ASP A 105 14.29 2.08 9.38
C ASP A 105 15.12 3.14 8.65
N LEU A 106 16.42 3.22 8.96
CA LEU A 106 17.39 4.08 8.30
C LEU A 106 17.90 3.48 6.98
N LYS A 107 17.84 2.14 6.81
CA LYS A 107 18.42 1.43 5.66
C LYS A 107 17.59 1.61 4.37
N TRP A 108 16.29 1.83 4.49
CA TRP A 108 15.37 1.96 3.35
C TRP A 108 15.56 3.23 2.52
N PHE A 109 16.26 4.25 3.04
CA PHE A 109 16.35 5.57 2.40
C PHE A 109 17.58 5.77 1.52
N GLY A 110 18.52 4.81 1.49
CA GLY A 110 19.80 4.93 0.79
C GLY A 110 19.84 4.48 -0.68
N GLU A 111 18.85 3.72 -1.16
CA GLU A 111 18.94 3.03 -2.46
C GLU A 111 18.11 3.66 -3.59
N PHE A 112 17.10 4.49 -3.29
CA PHE A 112 16.35 5.23 -4.30
C PHE A 112 16.95 6.62 -4.53
N GLY A 113 18.25 6.62 -4.81
CA GLY A 113 19.00 7.78 -5.25
C GLY A 113 18.24 8.48 -6.38
N VAL A 114 17.83 9.71 -6.10
CA VAL A 114 17.48 10.69 -7.13
C VAL A 114 18.73 10.84 -7.99
N ASN A 115 18.77 10.15 -9.13
CA ASN A 115 19.66 10.55 -10.21
C ASN A 115 19.19 11.93 -10.66
N LYS A 116 20.05 12.92 -10.40
CA LYS A 116 19.92 14.28 -10.89
C LYS A 116 20.03 14.31 -12.41
#